data_AF-A0A925M740-F1
#
_entry.id   AF-A0A925M740-F1
#
_cell.length_a   1.000
_cell.length_b   1.000
_cell.length_c   1.000
_cell.angle_alpha   90.00
_cell.angle_beta   90.00
_cell.angle_gamma   90.00
#
_symmetry.space_group_name_H-M   'P 1'
#
loop_
_entity.id
_entity.type
_entity.pdbx_description
1 polymer ?
#
loop_
_entity_poly.entity_id
_entity_poly.type
_entity_poly.pdbx_seq_one_letter_code
_entity_poly.pdbx_strand_id
1 'polypeptide(L)'
;MPSPVQYQQIAGTAIYEVPRGSDVAGWAGYVLPGATLPETIDFVDAFDKLGGSYLFAVARPAELDTDPAGFAQRALDYFRTSAYQQRGVAWLASLAPAVFGPFAAFGFAFSKDPFGTQLRSNLNVGLGGTLNFFVLKGLSIRADATAATLVVAIKRGSQELIGFQRGPRAVGITVSPGARQEVQIAVTGPNAASFVFRAELTPSVAFGATGIPVGCSYAVRATAASAASPAIEPDTRIDYPMFDVAALPATLAAIGVVDPSDPFNRVLGEAALEAGALRTAFGLGEVALASQLRTAQGNPLSLLPLGVDLAVTTLPLAAGALALASASPVEAVTKDSMGYLAPAGAHGLVAGETAATEDLLCGLFGSERLIFQSSIPGPGSTRGDVMRWLPSQPAYAPVYPFATAGLDNPDSGCVKPRLDPRYRTSWVTLAGTASPVQYSAEPEGAPLYGNASAGLLSATPPALPVSGDPAHSFPLVPYAGARATAGVTTALITGL
;
A
#
# COMPACT_ATOMS: atom_id res chain seq x y z
N MET A 1 -5.18 -25.16 21.28
CA MET A 1 -4.59 -23.80 21.35
C MET A 1 -3.41 -23.78 20.40
N PRO A 2 -3.19 -22.72 19.61
CA PRO A 2 -1.98 -22.59 18.82
C PRO A 2 -0.75 -22.63 19.73
N SER A 3 0.32 -23.28 19.28
CA SER A 3 1.59 -23.31 20.02
C SER A 3 2.09 -21.88 20.24
N PRO A 4 2.67 -21.56 21.41
CA PRO A 4 3.21 -20.25 21.67
C PRO A 4 4.30 -19.91 20.65
N VAL A 5 4.35 -18.65 20.22
CA VAL A 5 5.39 -18.17 19.30
C VAL A 5 6.74 -18.20 20.00
N GLN A 6 7.71 -18.82 19.34
CA GLN A 6 9.09 -18.97 19.81
C GLN A 6 10.08 -18.39 18.81
N TYR A 7 11.09 -17.73 19.33
CA TYR A 7 12.29 -17.37 18.59
C TYR A 7 13.28 -18.54 18.64
N GLN A 8 13.82 -18.92 17.49
CA GLN A 8 14.85 -19.94 17.34
C GLN A 8 16.21 -19.30 17.10
N GLN A 9 17.23 -19.79 17.78
CA GLN A 9 18.59 -19.30 17.66
C GLN A 9 19.16 -19.58 16.27
N ILE A 10 19.85 -18.60 15.67
CA ILE A 10 20.51 -18.76 14.37
C ILE A 10 21.99 -19.09 14.58
N ALA A 11 22.40 -20.29 14.13
CA ALA A 11 23.78 -20.74 14.06
C ALA A 11 24.59 -20.58 15.37
N GLY A 12 23.95 -20.78 16.53
CA GLY A 12 24.60 -20.64 17.84
C GLY A 12 25.00 -19.20 18.22
N THR A 13 24.49 -18.20 17.50
CA THR A 13 24.82 -16.79 17.72
C THR A 13 23.80 -16.09 18.62
N ALA A 14 24.02 -14.81 18.91
CA ALA A 14 23.13 -13.98 19.73
C ALA A 14 21.84 -13.54 19.01
N ILE A 15 21.68 -13.84 17.72
CA ILE A 15 20.48 -13.51 16.94
C ILE A 15 19.53 -14.71 16.86
N TYR A 16 18.24 -14.40 16.96
CA TYR A 16 17.15 -15.36 16.90
C TYR A 16 16.12 -14.85 15.90
N GLU A 17 15.32 -15.76 15.36
CA GLU A 17 14.20 -15.42 14.49
C GLU A 17 12.96 -16.23 14.80
N VAL A 18 11.79 -15.68 14.49
CA VAL A 18 10.58 -16.49 14.46
C VAL A 18 10.56 -17.30 13.17
N PRO A 19 10.49 -18.65 13.24
CA PRO A 19 10.44 -19.50 12.06
C PRO A 19 9.29 -19.10 11.14
N ARG A 20 9.57 -19.03 9.85
CA ARG A 20 8.58 -18.61 8.85
C ARG A 20 7.66 -19.76 8.48
N GLY A 21 6.36 -19.49 8.46
CA GLY A 21 5.42 -20.19 7.58
C GLY A 21 5.54 -19.65 6.14
N SER A 22 5.03 -20.40 5.16
CA SER A 22 5.09 -20.06 3.72
C SER A 22 4.41 -18.74 3.33
N ASP A 23 3.61 -18.14 4.23
CA ASP A 23 2.64 -17.08 3.89
C ASP A 23 2.91 -15.75 4.61
N VAL A 24 4.11 -15.55 5.18
CA VAL A 24 4.42 -14.40 6.04
C VAL A 24 5.17 -13.29 5.29
N ALA A 25 4.51 -12.16 5.08
CA ALA A 25 5.19 -10.91 4.74
C ALA A 25 5.84 -10.32 6.00
N GLY A 26 7.16 -10.11 6.00
CA GLY A 26 7.92 -9.60 7.14
C GLY A 26 8.85 -10.62 7.81
N TRP A 27 9.84 -10.14 8.54
CA TRP A 27 10.76 -10.91 9.37
C TRP A 27 10.85 -10.29 10.76
N ALA A 28 10.73 -11.13 11.78
CA ALA A 28 10.87 -10.75 13.17
C ALA A 28 12.02 -11.52 13.80
N GLY A 29 12.98 -10.76 14.31
CA GLY A 29 14.14 -11.26 15.01
C GLY A 29 14.28 -10.69 16.41
N TYR A 30 15.17 -11.30 17.17
CA TYR A 30 15.51 -10.90 18.52
C TYR A 30 17.00 -11.04 18.73
N VAL A 31 17.65 -10.03 19.30
CA VAL A 31 19.07 -10.07 19.62
C VAL A 31 19.28 -10.05 21.14
N LEU A 32 19.92 -11.09 21.67
CA LEU A 32 20.13 -11.29 23.10
C LEU A 32 21.60 -11.00 23.48
N PRO A 33 21.89 -9.95 24.27
CA PRO A 33 23.22 -9.77 24.83
C PRO A 33 23.52 -10.83 25.89
N GLY A 34 24.75 -11.35 25.92
CA GLY A 34 25.23 -12.23 26.98
C GLY A 34 26.01 -13.43 26.48
N ALA A 35 26.63 -14.17 27.41
CA ALA A 35 27.41 -15.37 27.12
C ALA A 35 26.56 -16.65 27.11
N THR A 36 25.45 -16.69 27.84
CA THR A 36 24.55 -17.83 27.88
C THR A 36 23.38 -17.59 26.93
N LEU A 37 23.32 -18.38 25.86
CA LEU A 37 22.32 -18.25 24.81
C LEU A 37 21.47 -19.53 24.77
N PRO A 38 20.18 -19.49 25.11
CA PRO A 38 19.30 -20.65 24.94
C PRO A 38 19.07 -20.98 23.45
N GLU A 39 18.70 -22.21 23.12
CA GLU A 39 18.37 -22.58 21.73
C GLU A 39 17.06 -21.93 21.25
N THR A 40 16.11 -21.75 22.17
CA THR A 40 14.80 -21.17 21.89
C THR A 40 14.39 -20.17 22.98
N ILE A 41 13.64 -19.15 22.59
CA ILE A 41 13.09 -18.15 23.51
C ILE A 41 11.59 -17.98 23.24
N ASP A 42 10.76 -18.20 24.26
CA ASP A 42 9.33 -17.88 24.18
C ASP A 42 9.12 -16.36 24.01
N PHE A 43 8.16 -15.95 23.17
CA PHE A 43 7.89 -14.54 22.88
C PHE A 43 7.67 -13.68 24.15
N VAL A 44 6.95 -14.22 25.14
CA VAL A 44 6.71 -13.53 26.41
C VAL A 44 7.99 -13.42 27.23
N ASP A 45 8.81 -14.47 27.26
CA ASP A 45 10.08 -14.49 28.01
C ASP A 45 11.11 -13.55 27.38
N ALA A 46 11.12 -13.43 26.05
CA ALA A 46 11.89 -12.42 25.33
C ALA A 46 11.58 -11.01 25.84
N PHE A 47 10.32 -10.75 26.21
CA PHE A 47 9.87 -9.46 26.75
C PHE A 47 10.10 -9.33 28.26
N ASP A 48 9.70 -10.30 29.07
CA ASP A 48 9.62 -10.13 30.53
C ASP A 48 10.90 -10.51 31.29
N LYS A 49 11.65 -11.49 30.78
CA LYS A 49 12.76 -12.11 31.49
C LYS A 49 14.12 -11.78 30.91
N LEU A 50 14.18 -11.58 29.59
CA LEU A 50 15.44 -11.42 28.87
C LEU A 50 15.74 -9.95 28.51
N GLY A 51 17.03 -9.61 28.54
CA GLY A 51 17.53 -8.25 28.32
C GLY A 51 17.79 -7.87 26.85
N GLY A 52 17.23 -8.60 25.89
CA GLY A 52 17.45 -8.38 24.47
C GLY A 52 16.49 -7.38 23.81
N SER A 53 16.74 -7.15 22.52
CA SER A 53 16.06 -6.16 21.67
C SER A 53 15.42 -6.82 20.45
N TYR A 54 14.34 -6.22 19.94
CA TYR A 54 13.58 -6.72 18.80
C TYR A 54 14.05 -6.08 17.51
N LEU A 55 14.15 -6.90 16.46
CA LEU A 55 14.56 -6.50 15.12
C LEU A 55 13.49 -6.90 14.12
N PHE A 56 13.17 -6.00 13.21
CA PHE A 56 12.13 -6.18 12.22
C PHE A 56 12.66 -5.82 10.84
N ALA A 57 12.13 -6.47 9.82
CA ALA A 57 12.38 -6.09 8.44
C ALA A 57 11.27 -6.64 7.52
N VAL A 58 11.17 -6.10 6.31
CA VAL A 58 10.23 -6.60 5.28
C VAL A 58 10.51 -8.05 4.86
N ALA A 59 11.76 -8.51 4.91
CA ALA A 59 12.14 -9.89 4.68
C ALA A 59 13.37 -10.30 5.51
N ARG A 60 13.63 -11.61 5.61
CA ARG A 60 14.79 -12.15 6.34
C ARG A 60 16.08 -11.68 5.66
N PRO A 61 17.01 -11.04 6.38
CA PRO A 61 18.30 -10.65 5.82
C PRO A 61 19.07 -11.87 5.32
N ALA A 62 19.48 -11.87 4.04
CA ALA A 62 20.28 -12.96 3.46
C ALA A 62 21.63 -13.13 4.16
N GLU A 63 22.13 -12.07 4.79
CA GLU A 63 23.39 -12.10 5.55
C GLU A 63 23.33 -13.06 6.75
N LEU A 64 22.15 -13.39 7.26
CA LEU A 64 22.01 -14.38 8.33
C LEU A 64 22.44 -15.80 7.89
N ASP A 65 22.49 -16.06 6.59
CA ASP A 65 22.97 -17.34 6.04
C ASP A 65 24.49 -17.34 5.83
N THR A 66 25.10 -16.18 5.61
CA THR A 66 26.52 -16.07 5.26
C THR A 66 27.40 -15.61 6.43
N ASP A 67 26.91 -14.70 7.27
CA ASP A 67 27.62 -14.16 8.43
C ASP A 67 26.64 -13.81 9.58
N PRO A 68 25.97 -14.80 10.18
CA PRO A 68 25.06 -14.56 11.30
C PRO A 68 25.76 -13.96 12.52
N ALA A 69 27.04 -14.27 12.75
CA ALA A 69 27.81 -13.77 13.88
C ALA A 69 28.15 -12.29 13.72
N GLY A 70 28.62 -11.87 12.53
CA GLY A 70 28.87 -10.47 12.23
C GLY A 70 27.59 -9.64 12.23
N PHE A 71 26.48 -10.18 11.70
CA PHE A 71 25.17 -9.53 11.80
C PHE A 71 24.75 -9.33 13.27
N ALA A 72 24.86 -10.37 14.11
CA ALA A 72 24.51 -10.31 15.52
C ALA A 72 25.37 -9.26 16.27
N GLN A 73 26.67 -9.20 15.99
CA GLN A 73 27.56 -8.21 16.60
C GLN A 73 27.16 -6.77 16.22
N ARG A 74 26.89 -6.50 14.94
CA ARG A 74 26.44 -5.17 14.50
C ARG A 74 25.09 -4.80 15.09
N ALA A 75 24.16 -5.75 15.23
CA ALA A 75 22.89 -5.54 15.90
C ALA A 75 23.07 -5.16 17.38
N LEU A 76 23.91 -5.89 18.11
CA LEU A 76 24.24 -5.59 19.51
C LEU A 76 24.87 -4.20 19.67
N ASP A 77 25.83 -3.86 18.80
CA ASP A 77 26.50 -2.56 18.83
C ASP A 77 25.54 -1.42 18.46
N TYR A 78 24.64 -1.65 17.50
CA TYR A 78 23.59 -0.70 17.12
C TYR A 78 22.69 -0.37 18.30
N PHE A 79 22.18 -1.36 19.04
CA PHE A 79 21.34 -1.09 20.21
C PHE A 79 22.13 -0.49 21.38
N ARG A 80 23.36 -0.94 21.63
CA ARG A 80 24.20 -0.38 22.70
C ARG A 80 24.42 1.12 22.53
N THR A 81 24.69 1.54 21.29
CA THR A 81 24.97 2.94 20.94
C THR A 81 23.71 3.76 20.79
N SER A 82 22.69 3.24 20.12
CA SER A 82 21.51 4.02 19.70
C SER A 82 20.36 4.00 20.70
N ALA A 83 20.21 2.92 21.47
CA ALA A 83 19.17 2.80 22.50
C ALA A 83 19.68 3.21 23.90
N TYR A 84 20.84 3.87 24.00
CA TYR A 84 21.43 4.34 25.27
C TYR A 84 21.55 3.23 26.32
N GLN A 85 22.05 2.06 25.92
CA GLN A 85 22.15 0.85 26.75
C GLN A 85 20.81 0.30 27.27
N GLN A 86 19.68 0.80 26.77
CA GLN A 86 18.36 0.23 27.01
C GLN A 86 18.04 -0.84 25.96
N ARG A 87 16.92 -1.52 26.19
CA ARG A 87 16.32 -2.42 25.20
C ARG A 87 15.67 -1.59 24.10
N GLY A 88 15.56 -2.15 22.91
CA GLY A 88 14.98 -1.46 21.77
C GLY A 88 14.11 -2.33 20.90
N VAL A 89 13.31 -1.65 20.08
CA VAL A 89 12.66 -2.21 18.91
C VAL A 89 13.17 -1.43 17.71
N ALA A 90 13.64 -2.10 16.67
CA ALA A 90 14.12 -1.43 15.46
C ALA A 90 13.79 -2.20 14.17
N TRP A 91 13.72 -1.46 13.08
CA TRP A 91 13.57 -1.93 11.71
C TRP A 91 14.87 -1.74 10.94
N LEU A 92 15.21 -2.69 10.08
CA LEU A 92 16.30 -2.50 9.12
C LEU A 92 15.87 -1.51 8.03
N ALA A 93 16.77 -0.60 7.66
CA ALA A 93 16.53 0.36 6.59
C ALA A 93 16.80 -0.22 5.20
N SER A 94 17.61 -1.29 5.11
CA SER A 94 17.86 -2.05 3.88
C SER A 94 18.19 -3.49 4.22
N LEU A 95 17.95 -4.40 3.27
CA LEU A 95 18.23 -5.84 3.37
C LEU A 95 19.45 -6.31 2.56
N ALA A 96 19.85 -5.56 1.54
CA ALA A 96 20.93 -5.92 0.64
C ALA A 96 21.79 -4.69 0.30
N PRO A 97 22.88 -4.41 1.06
CA PRO A 97 23.27 -5.09 2.30
C PRO A 97 22.31 -4.76 3.46
N ALA A 98 22.38 -5.53 4.55
CA ALA A 98 21.60 -5.26 5.75
C ALA A 98 22.11 -3.98 6.43
N VAL A 99 21.27 -2.94 6.48
CA VAL A 99 21.63 -1.62 7.02
C VAL A 99 20.70 -1.24 8.17
N PHE A 100 21.30 -0.85 9.29
CA PHE A 100 20.58 -0.22 10.40
C PHE A 100 20.41 1.27 10.12
N GLY A 101 19.17 1.75 10.11
CA GLY A 101 18.87 3.17 9.87
C GLY A 101 19.09 4.06 11.09
N PRO A 102 18.92 5.39 10.94
CA PRO A 102 18.88 6.30 12.07
C PRO A 102 17.81 5.87 13.07
N PHE A 103 18.20 5.62 14.33
CA PHE A 103 17.30 5.01 15.33
C PHE A 103 16.02 5.81 15.54
N ALA A 104 16.07 7.15 15.53
CA ALA A 104 14.87 7.98 15.66
C ALA A 104 13.84 7.80 14.52
N ALA A 105 14.23 7.25 13.36
CA ALA A 105 13.35 6.99 12.23
C ALA A 105 12.98 5.51 12.07
N PHE A 106 13.79 4.61 12.65
CA PHE A 106 13.67 3.17 12.48
C PHE A 106 13.58 2.40 13.80
N GLY A 107 13.46 3.05 14.94
CA GLY A 107 13.33 2.35 16.21
C GLY A 107 12.95 3.23 17.39
N PHE A 108 12.75 2.57 18.52
CA PHE A 108 12.58 3.22 19.81
C PHE A 108 13.15 2.36 20.93
N ALA A 109 13.64 3.03 21.98
CA ALA A 109 14.13 2.40 23.20
C ALA A 109 12.99 2.24 24.20
N PHE A 110 13.05 1.20 25.02
CA PHE A 110 12.13 1.00 26.14
C PHE A 110 12.87 0.39 27.33
N SER A 111 12.32 0.58 28.52
CA SER A 111 12.89 0.05 29.75
C SER A 111 11.80 -0.26 30.76
N LYS A 112 12.08 -1.18 31.67
CA LYS A 112 11.22 -1.47 32.82
C LYS A 112 11.56 -0.53 33.96
N ASP A 113 10.54 0.10 34.54
CA ASP A 113 10.63 0.85 35.80
C ASP A 113 9.61 0.28 36.81
N PRO A 114 9.62 0.74 38.08
CA PRO A 114 8.68 0.27 39.10
C PRO A 114 7.19 0.45 38.73
N PHE A 115 6.86 1.30 37.75
CA PHE A 115 5.49 1.60 37.30
C PHE A 115 5.12 0.89 35.99
N GLY A 116 6.03 0.07 35.45
CA GLY A 116 5.84 -0.77 34.27
C GLY A 116 6.90 -0.54 33.20
N THR A 117 6.68 -1.13 32.02
CA THR A 117 7.58 -0.96 30.88
C THR A 117 7.11 0.20 30.01
N GLN A 118 8.01 1.16 29.75
CA GLN A 118 7.70 2.38 29.02
C GLN A 118 8.73 2.68 27.93
N LEU A 119 8.28 3.38 26.89
CA LEU A 119 9.14 3.93 25.86
C LEU A 119 9.99 5.08 26.41
N ARG A 120 11.29 5.05 26.09
CA ARG A 120 12.29 6.03 26.52
C ARG A 120 12.71 6.98 25.40
N SER A 121 12.46 6.63 24.14
CA SER A 121 12.71 7.50 23.00
C SER A 121 11.47 7.59 22.10
N ASN A 122 11.48 8.59 21.22
CA ASN A 122 10.48 8.73 20.17
C ASN A 122 10.90 7.90 18.95
N LEU A 123 9.91 7.51 18.16
CA LEU A 123 10.03 7.07 16.77
C LEU A 123 9.30 8.09 15.89
N ASN A 124 9.93 8.51 14.80
CA ASN A 124 9.37 9.40 13.78
C ASN A 124 9.69 8.83 12.40
N VAL A 125 8.78 8.02 11.87
CA VAL A 125 8.90 7.35 10.58
C VAL A 125 8.55 8.33 9.47
N GLY A 126 9.52 8.64 8.61
CA GLY A 126 9.29 9.38 7.37
C GLY A 126 8.56 8.54 6.34
N LEU A 127 7.31 8.92 6.05
CA LEU A 127 6.46 8.32 5.02
C LEU A 127 6.49 9.17 3.74
N GLY A 128 7.71 9.50 3.29
CA GLY A 128 7.96 10.55 2.31
C GLY A 128 8.57 11.80 2.95
N GLY A 129 8.69 12.88 2.16
CA GLY A 129 9.20 14.16 2.64
C GLY A 129 8.19 15.06 3.34
N THR A 130 6.92 14.67 3.35
CA THR A 130 5.88 15.50 3.96
C THR A 130 5.02 14.79 4.99
N LEU A 131 4.95 13.45 5.01
CA LEU A 131 4.14 12.71 5.97
C LEU A 131 5.06 12.00 6.98
N ASN A 132 4.74 12.10 8.26
CA ASN A 132 5.41 11.36 9.33
C ASN A 132 4.38 10.56 10.14
N PHE A 133 4.72 9.31 10.44
CA PHE A 133 4.07 8.53 11.49
C PHE A 133 4.93 8.59 12.75
N PHE A 134 4.35 8.94 13.89
CA PHE A 134 5.09 9.12 15.14
C PHE A 134 4.58 8.22 16.26
N VAL A 135 5.50 7.77 17.11
CA VAL A 135 5.24 7.08 18.37
C VAL A 135 6.13 7.73 19.43
N LEU A 136 5.53 8.44 20.39
CA LEU A 136 6.27 9.26 21.34
C LEU A 136 6.66 8.51 22.62
N LYS A 137 7.73 8.97 23.26
CA LYS A 137 8.20 8.45 24.56
C LYS A 137 7.13 8.59 25.65
N GLY A 138 7.21 7.75 26.67
CA GLY A 138 6.25 7.73 27.80
C GLY A 138 5.05 6.82 27.59
N LEU A 139 4.88 6.25 26.39
CA LEU A 139 3.90 5.20 26.14
C LEU A 139 4.27 3.90 26.86
N SER A 140 3.27 3.15 27.30
CA SER A 140 3.48 1.81 27.84
C SER A 140 3.69 0.81 26.71
N ILE A 141 4.56 -0.17 26.93
CA ILE A 141 4.75 -1.31 26.02
C ILE A 141 4.58 -2.62 26.79
N ARG A 142 3.93 -3.61 26.18
CA ARG A 142 3.73 -4.96 26.73
C ARG A 142 3.80 -6.01 25.62
N ALA A 143 4.08 -7.27 25.97
CA ALA A 143 3.83 -8.39 25.09
C ALA A 143 2.36 -8.86 25.21
N ASP A 144 1.75 -9.22 24.09
CA ASP A 144 0.47 -9.93 24.04
C ASP A 144 0.72 -11.34 23.51
N ALA A 145 0.64 -12.32 24.40
CA ALA A 145 0.92 -13.72 24.07
C ALA A 145 -0.09 -14.31 23.09
N THR A 146 -1.35 -13.86 23.15
CA THR A 146 -2.44 -14.42 22.34
C THR A 146 -2.33 -13.98 20.89
N ALA A 147 -2.04 -12.71 20.67
CA ALA A 147 -1.88 -12.13 19.35
C ALA A 147 -0.45 -12.22 18.80
N ALA A 148 0.52 -12.65 19.63
CA ALA A 148 1.96 -12.61 19.33
C ALA A 148 2.40 -11.23 18.83
N THR A 149 2.02 -10.18 19.58
CA THR A 149 2.30 -8.78 19.24
C THR A 149 2.93 -8.04 20.40
N LEU A 150 3.81 -7.08 20.11
CA LEU A 150 4.15 -6.04 21.08
C LEU A 150 3.10 -4.93 21.01
N VAL A 151 2.50 -4.58 22.13
CA VAL A 151 1.44 -3.58 22.19
C VAL A 151 1.98 -2.30 22.81
N VAL A 152 1.95 -1.22 22.05
CA VAL A 152 2.32 0.13 22.49
C VAL A 152 1.05 0.94 22.68
N ALA A 153 0.83 1.47 23.88
CA ALA A 153 -0.41 2.15 24.20
C ALA A 153 -0.25 3.26 25.23
N ILE A 154 -1.17 4.23 25.18
CA ILE A 154 -1.33 5.25 26.23
C ILE A 154 -2.17 4.67 27.39
N LYS A 155 -1.80 4.95 28.65
CA LYS A 155 -2.55 4.45 29.82
C LYS A 155 -3.82 5.27 30.11
N ARG A 156 -3.83 6.57 29.74
CA ARG A 156 -4.96 7.52 29.66
C ARG A 156 -4.36 8.90 29.42
N GLY A 157 -4.93 9.71 28.53
CA GLY A 157 -4.46 11.08 28.30
C GLY A 157 -5.23 11.76 27.17
N SER A 158 -5.23 13.09 27.16
CA SER A 158 -5.86 13.90 26.11
C SER A 158 -4.91 14.26 24.96
N GLN A 159 -3.62 13.94 25.08
CA GLN A 159 -2.63 14.21 24.04
C GLN A 159 -2.45 12.99 23.14
N GLU A 160 -2.42 13.25 21.83
CA GLU A 160 -2.05 12.27 20.82
C GLU A 160 -0.55 11.99 20.92
N LEU A 161 -0.20 10.76 21.30
CA LEU A 161 1.17 10.29 21.41
C LEU A 161 1.53 9.27 20.32
N ILE A 162 0.53 8.85 19.54
CA ILE A 162 0.68 8.02 18.36
C ILE A 162 -0.20 8.60 17.27
N GLY A 163 0.35 8.90 16.10
CA GLY A 163 -0.43 9.56 15.06
C GLY A 163 0.35 9.87 13.80
N PHE A 164 -0.26 10.72 12.99
CA PHE A 164 0.28 11.18 11.72
C PHE A 164 0.32 12.70 11.66
N GLN A 165 1.39 13.24 11.08
CA GLN A 165 1.52 14.68 10.87
C GLN A 165 2.19 15.02 9.55
N ARG A 166 1.84 16.19 9.02
CA ARG A 166 2.50 16.82 7.88
C ARG A 166 3.04 18.18 8.29
N GLY A 167 4.35 18.23 8.51
CA GLY A 167 4.97 19.34 9.25
C GLY A 167 4.31 19.46 10.64
N PRO A 168 3.85 20.65 11.07
CA PRO A 168 3.20 20.83 12.36
C PRO A 168 1.69 20.53 12.35
N ARG A 169 1.13 20.04 11.24
CA ARG A 169 -0.33 19.89 11.06
C ARG A 169 -0.76 18.43 11.17
N ALA A 170 -1.89 18.19 11.84
CA ALA A 170 -2.60 16.93 11.77
C ALA A 170 -3.10 16.66 10.34
N VAL A 171 -3.12 15.41 9.94
CA VAL A 171 -3.53 14.99 8.58
C VAL A 171 -4.89 14.28 8.56
N GLY A 172 -5.73 14.47 9.59
CA GLY A 172 -7.07 13.86 9.62
C GLY A 172 -7.06 12.33 9.71
N ILE A 173 -6.01 11.75 10.30
CA ILE A 173 -5.89 10.31 10.57
C ILE A 173 -5.73 10.15 12.08
N THR A 174 -6.73 9.55 12.73
CA THR A 174 -6.72 9.29 14.17
C THR A 174 -6.41 7.83 14.42
N VAL A 175 -5.37 7.56 15.23
CA VAL A 175 -5.01 6.19 15.63
C VAL A 175 -5.81 5.74 16.84
N SER A 176 -6.49 4.60 16.70
CA SER A 176 -7.35 3.94 17.68
C SER A 176 -8.37 4.92 18.29
N PRO A 177 -9.38 5.36 17.50
CA PRO A 177 -10.36 6.35 17.93
C PRO A 177 -11.09 5.86 19.19
N GLY A 178 -11.03 6.63 20.28
CA GLY A 178 -11.66 6.27 21.56
C GLY A 178 -10.80 6.64 22.78
N ALA A 179 -11.04 5.96 23.90
CA ALA A 179 -10.41 6.29 25.18
C ALA A 179 -8.92 5.88 25.30
N ARG A 180 -8.41 5.09 24.33
CA ARG A 180 -7.05 4.53 24.37
C ARG A 180 -6.45 4.44 22.97
N GLN A 181 -5.36 5.18 22.76
CA GLN A 181 -4.49 4.97 21.62
C GLN A 181 -3.65 3.70 21.82
N GLU A 182 -3.71 2.81 20.85
CA GLU A 182 -2.99 1.54 20.84
C GLU A 182 -2.52 1.23 19.42
N VAL A 183 -1.28 0.77 19.30
CA VAL A 183 -0.73 0.13 18.11
C VAL A 183 -0.09 -1.20 18.50
N GLN A 184 -0.17 -2.17 17.60
CA GLN A 184 0.39 -3.50 17.77
C GLN A 184 1.53 -3.68 16.77
N ILE A 185 2.64 -4.26 17.20
CA ILE A 185 3.72 -4.66 16.31
C ILE A 185 3.64 -6.18 16.21
N ALA A 186 3.15 -6.67 15.08
CA ALA A 186 2.94 -8.10 14.88
C ALA A 186 4.28 -8.81 14.69
N VAL A 187 4.46 -9.93 15.38
CA VAL A 187 5.66 -10.79 15.23
C VAL A 187 5.41 -11.90 14.20
N THR A 188 4.15 -12.22 13.94
CA THR A 188 3.72 -13.26 13.00
C THR A 188 2.51 -12.80 12.19
N GLY A 189 2.09 -13.62 11.21
CA GLY A 189 0.92 -13.36 10.38
C GLY A 189 1.17 -12.41 9.20
N PRO A 190 0.11 -11.99 8.50
CA PRO A 190 0.22 -11.26 7.23
C PRO A 190 0.83 -9.86 7.35
N ASN A 191 0.83 -9.27 8.56
CA ASN A 191 1.43 -7.97 8.84
C ASN A 191 2.63 -8.07 9.79
N ALA A 192 3.30 -9.23 9.86
CA ALA A 192 4.49 -9.40 10.69
C ALA A 192 5.51 -8.29 10.39
N ALA A 193 6.21 -7.82 11.43
CA ALA A 193 7.16 -6.72 11.33
C ALA A 193 6.56 -5.36 10.93
N SER A 194 5.25 -5.14 11.10
CA SER A 194 4.60 -3.84 10.88
C SER A 194 3.86 -3.38 12.13
N PHE A 195 3.70 -2.07 12.27
CA PHE A 195 2.67 -1.50 13.15
C PHE A 195 1.30 -1.77 12.54
N VAL A 196 0.35 -2.20 13.35
CA VAL A 196 -1.06 -2.38 12.97
C VAL A 196 -1.95 -1.75 14.03
N PHE A 197 -2.98 -1.05 13.58
CA PHE A 197 -3.88 -0.31 14.46
C PHE A 197 -5.21 -0.05 13.79
N ARG A 198 -6.22 0.25 14.61
CA ARG A 198 -7.48 0.81 14.10
C ARG A 198 -7.26 2.28 13.80
N ALA A 199 -7.89 2.79 12.75
CA ALA A 199 -7.81 4.18 12.38
C ALA A 199 -9.19 4.73 12.07
N GLU A 200 -9.34 6.03 12.25
CA GLU A 200 -10.42 6.81 11.65
C GLU A 200 -9.81 7.90 10.78
N LEU A 201 -10.25 7.94 9.52
CA LEU A 201 -9.86 8.96 8.55
C LEU A 201 -10.99 9.99 8.48
N THR A 202 -10.66 11.27 8.49
CA THR A 202 -11.58 12.37 8.18
C THR A 202 -11.29 12.82 6.74
N PRO A 203 -12.02 12.33 5.71
CA PRO A 203 -11.60 12.49 4.31
C PRO A 203 -11.42 13.94 3.85
N SER A 204 -12.25 14.87 4.35
CA SER A 204 -12.14 16.30 4.03
C SER A 204 -10.82 16.92 4.48
N VAL A 205 -10.16 16.34 5.50
CA VAL A 205 -8.84 16.75 5.99
C VAL A 205 -7.74 15.86 5.41
N ALA A 206 -7.94 14.54 5.48
CA ALA A 206 -6.97 13.54 5.06
C ALA A 206 -6.69 13.55 3.57
N PHE A 207 -7.70 13.82 2.74
CA PHE A 207 -7.60 13.85 1.28
C PHE A 207 -7.87 15.24 0.69
N GLY A 208 -8.08 16.24 1.55
CA GLY A 208 -8.30 17.63 1.15
C GLY A 208 -7.05 18.30 0.59
N ALA A 209 -7.15 19.61 0.32
CA ALA A 209 -6.08 20.37 -0.36
C ALA A 209 -4.70 20.32 0.34
N THR A 210 -4.67 20.16 1.66
CA THR A 210 -3.43 20.03 2.46
C THR A 210 -3.16 18.60 2.91
N GLY A 211 -4.05 17.67 2.58
CA GLY A 211 -3.97 16.26 2.95
C GLY A 211 -3.00 15.47 2.07
N ILE A 212 -3.14 14.15 2.11
CA ILE A 212 -2.43 13.19 1.29
C ILE A 212 -3.24 13.02 -0.01
N PRO A 213 -2.66 13.24 -1.20
CA PRO A 213 -3.36 12.98 -2.46
C PRO A 213 -3.79 11.51 -2.55
N VAL A 214 -4.95 11.25 -3.14
CA VAL A 214 -5.47 9.89 -3.32
C VAL A 214 -5.82 9.65 -4.78
N GLY A 215 -5.24 8.62 -5.40
CA GLY A 215 -5.39 8.43 -6.84
C GLY A 215 -4.35 7.50 -7.44
N CYS A 216 -4.22 7.57 -8.76
CA CYS A 216 -3.10 7.02 -9.50
C CYS A 216 -2.22 8.16 -10.02
N SER A 217 -0.90 7.93 -10.11
CA SER A 217 0.06 8.93 -10.56
C SER A 217 1.01 8.33 -11.57
N TYR A 218 1.10 8.98 -12.73
CA TYR A 218 1.96 8.59 -13.83
C TYR A 218 2.97 9.70 -14.12
N ALA A 219 4.11 9.32 -14.68
CA ALA A 219 5.11 10.25 -15.15
C ALA A 219 5.37 10.01 -16.64
N VAL A 220 5.56 11.11 -17.39
CA VAL A 220 5.83 11.06 -18.82
C VAL A 220 7.04 11.91 -19.15
N ARG A 221 7.78 11.51 -20.17
CA ARG A 221 8.79 12.36 -20.80
C ARG A 221 8.29 12.75 -22.18
N ALA A 222 8.06 14.05 -22.36
CA ALA A 222 7.67 14.59 -23.66
C ALA A 222 8.84 14.42 -24.63
N THR A 223 8.57 13.85 -25.81
CA THR A 223 9.52 13.95 -26.92
C THR A 223 9.50 15.39 -27.40
N ALA A 224 10.62 16.11 -27.28
CA ALA A 224 10.74 17.46 -27.81
C ALA A 224 10.31 17.48 -29.28
N ALA A 225 9.21 18.18 -29.59
CA ALA A 225 8.68 18.32 -30.94
C ALA A 225 9.57 19.20 -31.86
N SER A 226 10.77 19.58 -31.42
CA SER A 226 11.67 20.48 -32.12
C SER A 226 13.12 20.04 -31.94
N ALA A 227 13.76 19.64 -33.05
CA ALA A 227 15.18 19.30 -33.14
C ALA A 227 16.15 20.46 -32.82
N ALA A 228 15.66 21.59 -32.31
CA ALA A 228 16.46 22.80 -32.09
C ALA A 228 17.10 22.91 -30.70
N SER A 229 16.75 22.05 -29.73
CA SER A 229 17.45 22.03 -28.44
C SER A 229 17.31 20.66 -27.74
N PRO A 230 18.40 19.90 -27.54
CA PRO A 230 18.40 18.61 -26.84
C PRO A 230 18.38 18.77 -25.32
N ALA A 231 17.73 19.81 -24.80
CA ALA A 231 17.54 19.94 -23.36
C ALA A 231 16.64 18.78 -22.91
N ILE A 232 17.15 17.94 -22.00
CA ILE A 232 16.38 16.88 -21.36
C ILE A 232 15.23 17.56 -20.62
N GLU A 233 14.00 17.49 -21.16
CA GLU A 233 12.84 17.99 -20.45
C GLU A 233 12.62 17.19 -19.15
N PRO A 234 12.27 17.86 -18.04
CA PRO A 234 11.97 17.16 -16.80
C PRO A 234 10.76 16.24 -16.98
N ASP A 235 10.77 15.10 -16.28
CA ASP A 235 9.64 14.19 -16.29
C ASP A 235 8.40 14.91 -15.73
N THR A 236 7.30 14.85 -16.47
CA THR A 236 6.05 15.55 -16.14
C THR A 236 5.08 14.58 -15.49
N ARG A 237 4.50 15.00 -14.36
CA ARG A 237 3.56 14.20 -13.57
C ARG A 237 2.12 14.43 -14.01
N ILE A 238 1.37 13.34 -14.11
CA ILE A 238 -0.07 13.34 -14.39
C ILE A 238 -0.77 12.58 -13.26
N ASP A 239 -1.72 13.24 -12.61
CA ASP A 239 -2.44 12.72 -11.45
C ASP A 239 -3.92 12.50 -11.78
N TYR A 240 -4.41 11.32 -11.39
CA TYR A 240 -5.80 10.90 -11.56
C TYR A 240 -6.42 10.64 -10.18
N PRO A 241 -7.11 11.64 -9.58
CA PRO A 241 -7.78 11.49 -8.30
C PRO A 241 -8.79 10.34 -8.30
N MET A 242 -8.74 9.47 -7.30
CA MET A 242 -9.65 8.30 -7.24
C MET A 242 -11.06 8.66 -6.78
N PHE A 243 -11.18 9.63 -5.87
CA PHE A 243 -12.44 9.91 -5.19
C PHE A 243 -12.94 11.33 -5.41
N ASP A 244 -14.26 11.50 -5.36
CA ASP A 244 -14.87 12.80 -5.08
C ASP A 244 -14.85 13.03 -3.57
N VAL A 245 -13.81 13.70 -3.08
CA VAL A 245 -13.57 13.92 -1.64
C VAL A 245 -14.75 14.63 -0.96
N ALA A 246 -15.48 15.49 -1.68
CA ALA A 246 -16.63 16.20 -1.13
C ALA A 246 -17.85 15.28 -0.91
N ALA A 247 -17.93 14.19 -1.66
CA ALA A 247 -18.99 13.19 -1.58
C ALA A 247 -18.64 11.98 -0.69
N LEU A 248 -17.43 11.95 -0.12
CA LEU A 248 -17.05 10.90 0.82
C LEU A 248 -17.74 11.06 2.18
N PRO A 249 -17.96 9.95 2.93
CA PRO A 249 -18.41 10.02 4.32
C PRO A 249 -17.54 10.93 5.18
N ALA A 250 -18.13 11.57 6.19
CA ALA A 250 -17.40 12.46 7.10
C ALA A 250 -16.25 11.76 7.84
N THR A 251 -16.43 10.47 8.15
CA THR A 251 -15.44 9.60 8.75
C THR A 251 -15.39 8.26 8.04
N LEU A 252 -14.19 7.69 7.92
CA LEU A 252 -13.98 6.33 7.42
C LEU A 252 -13.21 5.54 8.47
N ALA A 253 -13.81 4.46 8.95
CA ALA A 253 -13.13 3.50 9.80
C ALA A 253 -12.17 2.64 8.96
N ALA A 254 -10.99 2.37 9.49
CA ALA A 254 -9.93 1.65 8.80
C ALA A 254 -9.07 0.81 9.75
N ILE A 255 -8.31 -0.12 9.17
CA ILE A 255 -7.15 -0.75 9.80
C ILE A 255 -5.91 -0.18 9.12
N GLY A 256 -5.09 0.54 9.87
CA GLY A 256 -3.82 1.06 9.40
C GLY A 256 -2.69 0.05 9.62
N VAL A 257 -1.79 -0.04 8.64
CA VAL A 257 -0.52 -0.75 8.72
C VAL A 257 0.59 0.22 8.37
N VAL A 258 1.69 0.23 9.13
CA VAL A 258 2.88 1.03 8.82
C VAL A 258 4.14 0.18 9.02
N ASP A 259 4.97 0.10 7.99
CA ASP A 259 6.30 -0.50 8.05
C ASP A 259 7.37 0.55 7.75
N PRO A 260 8.19 0.92 8.75
CA PRO A 260 9.31 1.84 8.54
C PRO A 260 10.30 1.40 7.46
N SER A 261 10.44 0.09 7.23
CA SER A 261 11.36 -0.48 6.24
C SER A 261 10.80 -0.51 4.81
N ASP A 262 9.48 -0.36 4.64
CA ASP A 262 8.84 -0.33 3.33
C ASP A 262 7.63 0.63 3.30
N PRO A 263 7.88 1.95 3.40
CA PRO A 263 6.82 2.94 3.47
C PRO A 263 5.99 3.03 2.18
N PHE A 264 6.55 2.64 1.03
CA PHE A 264 5.87 2.74 -0.27
C PHE A 264 5.51 1.39 -0.90
N ASN A 265 5.59 0.28 -0.16
CA ASN A 265 5.31 -1.07 -0.65
C ASN A 265 6.16 -1.46 -1.87
N ARG A 266 7.43 -1.02 -1.91
CA ARG A 266 8.36 -1.20 -3.04
C ARG A 266 9.42 -2.26 -2.77
N VAL A 267 9.66 -2.60 -1.50
CA VAL A 267 10.70 -3.58 -1.10
C VAL A 267 10.11 -4.98 -1.03
N LEU A 268 8.82 -5.11 -0.74
CA LEU A 268 8.09 -6.38 -0.80
C LEU A 268 8.19 -6.99 -2.20
N GLY A 269 8.42 -8.31 -2.27
CA GLY A 269 8.48 -9.05 -3.53
C GLY A 269 7.12 -9.13 -4.23
N GLU A 270 7.16 -9.27 -5.56
CA GLU A 270 5.99 -9.31 -6.44
C GLU A 270 4.94 -10.34 -6.01
N ALA A 271 5.35 -11.60 -5.76
CA ALA A 271 4.45 -12.66 -5.32
C ALA A 271 3.68 -12.32 -4.02
N ALA A 272 4.31 -11.59 -3.09
CA ALA A 272 3.65 -11.16 -1.86
C ALA A 272 2.67 -10.00 -2.10
N LEU A 273 3.00 -9.07 -3.02
CA LEU A 273 2.07 -8.02 -3.45
C LEU A 273 0.87 -8.62 -4.19
N GLU A 274 1.07 -9.63 -5.05
CA GLU A 274 0.01 -10.36 -5.76
C GLU A 274 -0.90 -11.15 -4.80
N ALA A 275 -0.32 -11.73 -3.74
CA ALA A 275 -1.08 -12.31 -2.64
C ALA A 275 -1.86 -11.26 -1.82
N GLY A 276 -1.60 -9.97 -2.05
CA GLY A 276 -2.30 -8.86 -1.42
C GLY A 276 -1.71 -8.43 -0.07
N ALA A 277 -0.43 -8.73 0.19
CA ALA A 277 0.27 -8.23 1.36
C ALA A 277 0.63 -6.75 1.18
N LEU A 278 0.38 -5.96 2.23
CA LEU A 278 0.64 -4.52 2.27
C LEU A 278 1.46 -4.19 3.53
N ARG A 279 2.50 -3.38 3.35
CA ARG A 279 3.44 -2.96 4.40
C ARG A 279 3.09 -1.59 4.98
N THR A 280 2.59 -0.68 4.15
CA THR A 280 2.08 0.62 4.60
C THR A 280 0.80 0.99 3.85
N ALA A 281 -0.34 0.91 4.54
CA ALA A 281 -1.67 1.07 3.93
C ALA A 281 -2.76 1.33 4.98
N PHE A 282 -3.93 1.73 4.50
CA PHE A 282 -5.18 1.81 5.27
C PHE A 282 -6.22 0.90 4.61
N GLY A 283 -6.52 -0.25 5.22
CA GLY A 283 -7.66 -1.08 4.84
C GLY A 283 -8.94 -0.42 5.29
N LEU A 284 -9.87 -0.18 4.36
CA LEU A 284 -11.08 0.58 4.62
C LEU A 284 -12.25 -0.34 4.97
N GLY A 285 -13.10 0.09 5.91
CA GLY A 285 -14.35 -0.60 6.18
C GLY A 285 -15.27 -0.63 4.96
N GLU A 286 -16.21 -1.57 4.95
CA GLU A 286 -17.17 -1.76 3.85
C GLU A 286 -18.18 -0.59 3.79
N VAL A 287 -17.85 0.41 2.96
CA VAL A 287 -18.71 1.56 2.66
C VAL A 287 -18.51 1.97 1.21
N ALA A 288 -19.59 2.33 0.50
CA ALA A 288 -19.48 2.81 -0.87
C ALA A 288 -18.80 4.20 -0.89
N LEU A 289 -17.67 4.28 -1.60
CA LEU A 289 -16.85 5.48 -1.74
C LEU A 289 -17.10 6.09 -3.12
N ALA A 290 -17.65 7.32 -3.14
CA ALA A 290 -17.88 8.06 -4.38
C ALA A 290 -16.57 8.21 -5.17
N SER A 291 -16.48 7.54 -6.32
CA SER A 291 -15.27 7.48 -7.13
C SER A 291 -15.35 8.39 -8.36
N GLN A 292 -14.20 8.60 -8.99
CA GLN A 292 -14.07 9.29 -10.27
C GLN A 292 -14.14 8.32 -11.47
N LEU A 293 -14.42 7.03 -11.23
CA LEU A 293 -14.75 6.07 -12.29
C LEU A 293 -16.15 6.33 -12.84
N ARG A 294 -16.35 6.00 -14.11
CA ARG A 294 -17.61 6.21 -14.82
C ARG A 294 -18.04 4.98 -15.59
N THR A 295 -19.34 4.83 -15.80
CA THR A 295 -19.83 3.90 -16.81
C THR A 295 -19.54 4.44 -18.22
N ALA A 296 -19.73 3.65 -19.26
CA ALA A 296 -19.56 4.13 -20.64
C ALA A 296 -20.53 5.27 -21.00
N GLN A 297 -21.69 5.36 -20.32
CA GLN A 297 -22.66 6.45 -20.47
C GLN A 297 -22.33 7.67 -19.60
N GLY A 298 -21.22 7.65 -18.87
CA GLY A 298 -20.77 8.75 -18.02
C GLY A 298 -21.43 8.78 -16.63
N ASN A 299 -22.12 7.72 -16.21
CA ASN A 299 -22.71 7.65 -14.87
C ASN A 299 -21.63 7.41 -13.80
N PRO A 300 -21.74 8.01 -12.61
CA PRO A 300 -20.77 7.81 -11.53
C PRO A 300 -20.79 6.39 -10.99
N LEU A 301 -19.60 5.85 -10.71
CA LEU A 301 -19.42 4.58 -10.00
C LEU A 301 -18.87 4.84 -8.60
N SER A 302 -19.22 4.00 -7.64
CA SER A 302 -18.58 3.97 -6.32
C SER A 302 -17.71 2.73 -6.16
N LEU A 303 -16.64 2.86 -5.38
CA LEU A 303 -15.80 1.74 -4.96
C LEU A 303 -16.24 1.26 -3.58
N LEU A 304 -16.45 -0.04 -3.42
CA LEU A 304 -16.79 -0.68 -2.16
C LEU A 304 -15.58 -1.48 -1.66
N PRO A 305 -14.81 -1.03 -0.65
CA PRO A 305 -13.71 -1.81 -0.10
C PRO A 305 -14.22 -3.14 0.48
N LEU A 306 -13.52 -4.24 0.19
CA LEU A 306 -13.94 -5.58 0.61
C LEU A 306 -12.91 -6.22 1.55
N GLY A 307 -13.37 -7.11 2.43
CA GLY A 307 -12.49 -8.02 3.19
C GLY A 307 -11.86 -7.45 4.45
N VAL A 308 -12.19 -6.22 4.85
CA VAL A 308 -11.80 -5.67 6.16
C VAL A 308 -12.89 -5.96 7.19
N ASP A 309 -12.55 -6.76 8.20
CA ASP A 309 -13.35 -6.86 9.42
C ASP A 309 -12.83 -5.86 10.46
N LEU A 310 -13.59 -4.79 10.70
CA LEU A 310 -13.25 -3.79 11.70
C LEU A 310 -13.35 -4.30 13.14
N ALA A 311 -13.75 -5.56 13.39
CA ALA A 311 -13.70 -6.19 14.71
C ALA A 311 -12.30 -6.72 15.08
N VAL A 312 -11.38 -6.87 14.11
CA VAL A 312 -10.00 -7.32 14.36
C VAL A 312 -8.99 -6.18 14.22
N THR A 313 -7.72 -6.45 14.56
CA THR A 313 -6.59 -5.50 14.48
C THR A 313 -5.51 -5.96 13.50
N THR A 314 -5.85 -6.85 12.58
CA THR A 314 -4.97 -7.36 11.53
C THR A 314 -5.57 -6.97 10.19
N LEU A 315 -4.77 -6.47 9.27
CA LEU A 315 -5.21 -6.18 7.91
C LEU A 315 -5.14 -7.49 7.10
N PRO A 316 -6.28 -8.05 6.66
CA PRO A 316 -6.26 -9.28 5.88
C PRO A 316 -5.57 -9.07 4.53
N LEU A 317 -5.00 -10.15 4.00
CA LEU A 317 -4.43 -10.14 2.65
C LEU A 317 -5.51 -9.78 1.62
N ALA A 318 -5.12 -9.01 0.61
CA ALA A 318 -5.96 -8.56 -0.49
C ALA A 318 -7.19 -7.73 -0.07
N ALA A 319 -7.25 -7.25 1.17
CA ALA A 319 -8.32 -6.38 1.63
C ALA A 319 -8.33 -5.03 0.88
N GLY A 320 -9.51 -4.51 0.61
CA GLY A 320 -9.73 -3.20 -0.03
C GLY A 320 -9.10 -2.10 0.81
N ALA A 321 -8.08 -1.46 0.25
CA ALA A 321 -7.21 -0.56 0.98
C ALA A 321 -6.76 0.62 0.12
N LEU A 322 -6.18 1.60 0.80
CA LEU A 322 -5.36 2.65 0.21
C LEU A 322 -3.90 2.42 0.65
N ALA A 323 -3.05 2.00 -0.27
CA ALA A 323 -1.63 1.78 -0.03
C ALA A 323 -0.85 3.07 -0.22
N LEU A 324 0.12 3.34 0.64
CA LEU A 324 1.03 4.45 0.42
C LEU A 324 1.96 4.12 -0.76
N ALA A 325 2.03 5.05 -1.71
CA ALA A 325 2.87 5.01 -2.89
C ALA A 325 3.67 6.32 -2.98
N SER A 326 4.65 6.36 -3.87
CA SER A 326 5.45 7.56 -4.11
C SER A 326 5.34 7.99 -5.57
N ALA A 327 5.06 9.28 -5.76
CA ALA A 327 5.02 9.95 -7.06
C ALA A 327 6.42 10.44 -7.48
N SER A 328 7.45 10.09 -6.70
CA SER A 328 8.86 10.29 -7.02
C SER A 328 9.44 9.01 -7.63
N PRO A 329 10.51 9.13 -8.42
CA PRO A 329 11.11 7.97 -9.06
C PRO A 329 11.70 7.01 -8.01
N VAL A 330 11.89 5.74 -8.36
CA VAL A 330 12.29 4.68 -7.43
C VAL A 330 13.68 4.94 -6.82
N GLU A 331 14.57 5.63 -7.53
CA GLU A 331 15.88 6.06 -7.05
C GLU A 331 15.84 7.19 -6.00
N ALA A 332 14.71 7.86 -5.82
CA ALA A 332 14.60 8.95 -4.86
C ALA A 332 14.72 8.44 -3.43
N VAL A 333 15.48 9.14 -2.60
CA VAL A 333 15.55 8.85 -1.16
C VAL A 333 14.16 9.00 -0.56
N THR A 334 13.74 8.05 0.29
CA THR A 334 12.40 8.03 0.89
C THR A 334 12.00 9.37 1.51
N LYS A 335 12.91 10.01 2.25
CA LYS A 335 12.65 11.30 2.92
C LYS A 335 12.41 12.47 1.96
N ASP A 336 12.75 12.33 0.68
CA ASP A 336 12.58 13.37 -0.35
C ASP A 336 11.43 13.01 -1.29
N SER A 337 10.85 11.82 -1.14
CA SER A 337 9.76 11.31 -1.98
C SER A 337 8.42 11.98 -1.66
N MET A 338 7.65 12.24 -2.71
CA MET A 338 6.29 12.73 -2.60
C MET A 338 5.31 11.57 -2.45
N GLY A 339 4.86 11.32 -1.21
CA GLY A 339 3.88 10.28 -0.90
C GLY A 339 2.46 10.62 -1.36
N TYR A 340 1.72 9.61 -1.81
CA TYR A 340 0.28 9.65 -2.08
C TYR A 340 -0.34 8.29 -1.75
N LEU A 341 -1.66 8.23 -1.63
CA LEU A 341 -2.39 6.99 -1.41
C LEU A 341 -2.95 6.47 -2.75
N ALA A 342 -2.56 5.25 -3.11
CA ALA A 342 -3.06 4.54 -4.28
C ALA A 342 -4.07 3.46 -3.87
N PRO A 343 -5.09 3.15 -4.69
CA PRO A 343 -5.98 2.02 -4.41
C PRO A 343 -5.19 0.71 -4.37
N ALA A 344 -5.54 -0.21 -3.47
CA ALA A 344 -4.91 -1.52 -3.33
C ALA A 344 -5.91 -2.58 -2.88
N GLY A 345 -5.69 -3.84 -3.27
CA GLY A 345 -6.55 -4.96 -2.88
C GLY A 345 -7.95 -4.91 -3.51
N ALA A 346 -8.88 -5.64 -2.90
CA ALA A 346 -10.19 -5.95 -3.46
C ALA A 346 -11.24 -4.87 -3.21
N HIS A 347 -11.88 -4.42 -4.28
CA HIS A 347 -13.00 -3.49 -4.27
C HIS A 347 -14.15 -4.05 -5.12
N GLY A 348 -15.38 -3.91 -4.65
CA GLY A 348 -16.58 -4.03 -5.48
C GLY A 348 -16.83 -2.74 -6.25
N LEU A 349 -17.43 -2.85 -7.43
CA LEU A 349 -17.96 -1.71 -8.19
C LEU A 349 -19.45 -1.56 -7.90
N VAL A 350 -19.90 -0.34 -7.61
CA VAL A 350 -21.31 -0.02 -7.32
C VAL A 350 -21.80 1.04 -8.30
N ALA A 351 -22.74 0.67 -9.16
CA ALA A 351 -23.37 1.59 -10.13
C ALA A 351 -24.73 2.14 -9.67
N GLY A 352 -25.32 1.54 -8.64
CA GLY A 352 -26.62 1.94 -8.10
C GLY A 352 -27.06 1.03 -6.95
N GLU A 353 -28.35 1.08 -6.62
CA GLU A 353 -28.93 0.33 -5.50
C GLU A 353 -29.32 -1.11 -5.84
N THR A 354 -29.25 -1.49 -7.12
CA THR A 354 -29.60 -2.82 -7.61
C THR A 354 -28.43 -3.48 -8.32
N ALA A 355 -28.35 -4.81 -8.23
CA ALA A 355 -27.34 -5.58 -8.94
C ALA A 355 -27.72 -5.62 -10.43
N ALA A 356 -26.94 -4.91 -11.25
CA ALA A 356 -27.08 -4.88 -12.68
C ALA A 356 -25.74 -5.20 -13.35
N THR A 357 -25.81 -5.72 -14.57
CA THR A 357 -24.65 -5.78 -15.45
C THR A 357 -24.44 -4.40 -16.04
N GLU A 358 -23.25 -3.86 -15.86
CA GLU A 358 -22.88 -2.49 -16.23
C GLU A 358 -21.56 -2.51 -16.99
N ASP A 359 -21.23 -1.40 -17.65
CA ASP A 359 -19.97 -1.24 -18.35
C ASP A 359 -19.12 -0.12 -17.75
N LEU A 360 -17.90 -0.46 -17.34
CA LEU A 360 -16.91 0.50 -16.84
C LEU A 360 -16.12 1.06 -18.02
N LEU A 361 -16.07 2.40 -18.11
CA LEU A 361 -15.21 3.09 -19.06
C LEU A 361 -13.74 2.89 -18.67
N CYS A 362 -12.97 2.22 -19.53
CA CYS A 362 -11.57 1.90 -19.26
C CYS A 362 -10.56 2.51 -20.25
N GLY A 363 -11.04 3.13 -21.34
CA GLY A 363 -10.18 3.78 -22.32
C GLY A 363 -10.60 5.22 -22.63
N LEU A 364 -9.68 5.94 -23.25
CA LEU A 364 -9.80 7.37 -23.52
C LEU A 364 -10.74 7.73 -24.66
N PHE A 365 -10.89 6.81 -25.62
CA PHE A 365 -11.72 7.02 -26.80
C PHE A 365 -13.19 6.65 -26.58
N GLY A 366 -13.59 6.29 -25.35
CA GLY A 366 -14.96 5.90 -25.04
C GLY A 366 -15.39 4.54 -25.61
N SER A 367 -14.52 3.88 -26.39
CA SER A 367 -14.82 2.64 -27.09
C SER A 367 -14.33 1.38 -26.39
N GLU A 368 -13.54 1.54 -25.32
CA GLU A 368 -13.04 0.45 -24.49
C GLU A 368 -13.84 0.39 -23.19
N ARG A 369 -14.37 -0.80 -22.91
CA ARG A 369 -15.18 -1.06 -21.73
C ARG A 369 -14.92 -2.41 -21.10
N LEU A 370 -15.11 -2.47 -19.79
CA LEU A 370 -15.17 -3.71 -19.01
C LEU A 370 -16.61 -3.95 -18.58
N ILE A 371 -17.17 -5.09 -18.97
CA ILE A 371 -18.53 -5.49 -18.59
C ILE A 371 -18.46 -6.27 -17.28
N PHE A 372 -19.13 -5.77 -16.25
CA PHE A 372 -19.05 -6.30 -14.89
C PHE A 372 -20.43 -6.38 -14.24
N GLN A 373 -20.55 -7.24 -13.23
CA GLN A 373 -21.71 -7.29 -12.35
C GLN A 373 -21.53 -6.33 -11.17
N SER A 374 -22.44 -5.37 -11.02
CA SER A 374 -22.41 -4.41 -9.91
C SER A 374 -22.69 -5.09 -8.56
N SER A 375 -22.01 -4.60 -7.52
CA SER A 375 -22.24 -4.96 -6.12
C SER A 375 -23.37 -4.12 -5.52
N ILE A 376 -24.03 -4.66 -4.48
CA ILE A 376 -24.99 -3.92 -3.64
C ILE A 376 -24.39 -3.81 -2.24
N PRO A 377 -24.17 -2.60 -1.69
CA PRO A 377 -23.68 -2.43 -0.32
C PRO A 377 -24.79 -2.67 0.73
N GLY A 378 -24.42 -3.13 1.93
CA GLY A 378 -25.31 -3.17 3.09
C GLY A 378 -26.04 -4.51 3.37
N PRO A 379 -27.05 -4.52 4.26
CA PRO A 379 -27.77 -5.74 4.63
C PRO A 379 -28.50 -6.37 3.43
N GLY A 380 -28.21 -7.64 3.13
CA GLY A 380 -28.66 -8.29 1.88
C GLY A 380 -27.72 -8.06 0.69
N SER A 381 -26.47 -7.67 0.96
CA SER A 381 -25.46 -7.42 -0.05
C SER A 381 -25.32 -8.58 -1.02
N THR A 382 -25.30 -8.23 -2.31
CA THR A 382 -24.92 -9.14 -3.38
C THR A 382 -23.53 -8.74 -3.82
N ARG A 383 -22.58 -9.68 -3.72
CA ARG A 383 -21.22 -9.46 -4.17
C ARG A 383 -21.18 -9.55 -5.69
N GLY A 384 -20.99 -8.41 -6.34
CA GLY A 384 -20.69 -8.34 -7.77
C GLY A 384 -19.25 -8.74 -8.07
N ASP A 385 -18.79 -8.41 -9.27
CA ASP A 385 -17.41 -8.67 -9.66
C ASP A 385 -16.42 -7.84 -8.85
N VAL A 386 -15.20 -8.36 -8.71
CA VAL A 386 -14.19 -7.81 -7.80
C VAL A 386 -13.08 -7.17 -8.62
N MET A 387 -12.94 -5.86 -8.46
CA MET A 387 -11.81 -5.08 -8.93
C MET A 387 -10.64 -5.23 -7.95
N ARG A 388 -9.53 -5.81 -8.40
CA ARG A 388 -8.33 -6.03 -7.58
C ARG A 388 -7.23 -5.10 -8.02
N TRP A 389 -6.80 -4.23 -7.10
CA TRP A 389 -5.73 -3.28 -7.34
C TRP A 389 -4.39 -3.84 -6.87
N LEU A 390 -3.42 -3.93 -7.77
CA LEU A 390 -2.06 -4.36 -7.49
C LEU A 390 -1.15 -3.13 -7.40
N PRO A 391 -0.57 -2.81 -6.23
CA PRO A 391 0.34 -1.69 -6.08
C PRO A 391 1.71 -1.95 -6.71
N SER A 392 2.54 -0.90 -6.75
CA SER A 392 3.95 -0.95 -7.15
C SER A 392 4.23 -1.39 -8.59
N GLN A 393 3.28 -1.15 -9.48
CA GLN A 393 3.34 -1.44 -10.91
C GLN A 393 3.94 -0.28 -11.72
N PRO A 394 4.56 -0.53 -12.88
CA PRO A 394 5.16 0.49 -13.74
C PRO A 394 4.23 1.67 -14.06
N ALA A 395 4.76 2.90 -13.99
CA ALA A 395 3.98 4.13 -14.20
C ALA A 395 4.72 5.22 -14.97
N TYR A 396 5.85 4.90 -15.61
CA TYR A 396 6.65 5.87 -16.36
C TYR A 396 6.61 5.61 -17.86
N ALA A 397 6.16 6.59 -18.65
CA ALA A 397 6.27 6.57 -20.10
C ALA A 397 7.51 7.37 -20.55
N PRO A 398 8.63 6.71 -20.90
CA PRO A 398 9.87 7.38 -21.25
C PRO A 398 9.83 8.13 -22.60
N VAL A 399 8.81 7.83 -23.42
CA VAL A 399 8.58 8.45 -24.73
C VAL A 399 7.08 8.71 -24.85
N TYR A 400 6.70 9.98 -24.80
CA TYR A 400 5.30 10.40 -24.87
C TYR A 400 5.12 11.68 -25.72
N PRO A 401 4.05 11.82 -26.53
CA PRO A 401 3.03 10.81 -26.82
C PRO A 401 3.62 9.59 -27.54
N PHE A 402 2.93 8.44 -27.44
CA PHE A 402 3.34 7.25 -28.19
C PHE A 402 3.18 7.50 -29.70
N ALA A 403 4.10 6.95 -30.49
CA ALA A 403 3.99 7.00 -31.94
C ALA A 403 2.67 6.36 -32.40
N THR A 404 1.91 7.09 -33.22
CA THR A 404 0.66 6.60 -33.81
C THR A 404 0.92 5.35 -34.64
N ALA A 405 0.10 4.32 -34.44
CA ALA A 405 0.11 3.13 -35.27
C ALA A 405 -0.26 3.48 -36.71
N GLY A 406 0.56 3.09 -37.69
CA GLY A 406 0.30 3.40 -39.10
C GLY A 406 0.96 2.43 -40.05
N LEU A 407 0.43 2.31 -41.27
CA LEU A 407 0.96 1.44 -42.31
C LEU A 407 2.37 1.86 -42.76
N ASP A 408 2.68 3.16 -42.67
CA ASP A 408 4.00 3.71 -43.01
C ASP A 408 5.07 3.42 -41.95
N ASN A 409 4.65 2.95 -40.77
CA ASN A 409 5.53 2.55 -39.68
C ASN A 409 4.94 1.31 -39.00
N PRO A 410 4.98 0.11 -39.62
CA PRO A 410 4.32 -1.08 -39.08
C PRO A 410 4.80 -1.44 -37.67
N ASP A 411 6.04 -1.11 -37.32
CA ASP A 411 6.62 -1.34 -35.99
C ASP A 411 6.01 -0.43 -34.89
N SER A 412 5.35 0.67 -35.26
CA SER A 412 4.68 1.56 -34.30
C SER A 412 3.51 0.88 -33.58
N GLY A 413 2.85 -0.07 -34.26
CA GLY A 413 1.74 -0.88 -33.75
C GLY A 413 2.16 -2.13 -32.97
N CYS A 414 3.46 -2.44 -32.87
CA CYS A 414 3.90 -3.62 -32.13
C CYS A 414 3.56 -3.51 -30.63
N VAL A 415 3.08 -4.64 -30.08
CA VAL A 415 2.84 -4.81 -28.64
C VAL A 415 4.19 -4.83 -27.94
N LYS A 416 4.49 -3.77 -27.19
CA LYS A 416 5.69 -3.64 -26.36
C LYS A 416 5.33 -2.97 -25.04
N PRO A 417 6.03 -3.26 -23.93
CA PRO A 417 5.87 -2.52 -22.69
C PRO A 417 6.03 -1.02 -22.96
N ARG A 418 4.97 -0.26 -22.65
CA ARG A 418 4.94 1.20 -22.84
C ARG A 418 5.34 1.95 -21.58
N LEU A 419 5.21 1.29 -20.44
CA LEU A 419 5.56 1.80 -19.12
C LEU A 419 6.74 1.04 -18.54
N ASP A 420 7.64 1.75 -17.87
CA ASP A 420 8.78 1.17 -17.13
C ASP A 420 8.67 1.46 -15.62
N PRO A 421 9.45 0.73 -14.78
CA PRO A 421 9.28 0.76 -13.33
C PRO A 421 9.98 1.94 -12.63
N ARG A 422 10.51 2.93 -13.36
CA ARG A 422 11.17 4.10 -12.77
C ARG A 422 10.22 4.89 -11.88
N TYR A 423 8.95 4.98 -12.26
CA TYR A 423 7.86 5.44 -11.40
C TYR A 423 6.89 4.28 -11.19
N ARG A 424 6.16 4.30 -10.07
CA ARG A 424 5.25 3.21 -9.72
C ARG A 424 3.89 3.70 -9.23
N THR A 425 2.83 2.99 -9.60
CA THR A 425 1.45 3.23 -9.19
C THR A 425 0.68 1.91 -9.02
N SER A 426 -0.64 1.97 -8.88
CA SER A 426 -1.48 0.77 -8.83
C SER A 426 -2.07 0.46 -10.21
N TRP A 427 -2.02 -0.82 -10.59
CA TRP A 427 -2.78 -1.36 -11.72
C TRP A 427 -3.97 -2.17 -11.22
N VAL A 428 -4.83 -2.60 -12.13
CA VAL A 428 -6.07 -3.28 -11.79
C VAL A 428 -6.26 -4.57 -12.60
N THR A 429 -6.93 -5.54 -12.02
CA THR A 429 -7.58 -6.64 -12.76
C THR A 429 -9.01 -6.80 -12.23
N LEU A 430 -9.89 -7.41 -13.01
CA LEU A 430 -11.26 -7.68 -12.59
C LEU A 430 -11.50 -9.18 -12.56
N ALA A 431 -11.87 -9.70 -11.40
CA ALA A 431 -12.19 -11.09 -11.18
C ALA A 431 -13.71 -11.25 -11.12
N GLY A 432 -14.25 -12.02 -12.06
CA GLY A 432 -15.67 -12.37 -12.10
C GLY A 432 -16.08 -13.25 -10.92
N THR A 433 -17.25 -13.01 -10.33
CA THR A 433 -17.77 -13.87 -9.24
C THR A 433 -18.59 -15.05 -9.72
N ALA A 434 -19.40 -14.85 -10.78
CA ALA A 434 -20.25 -15.88 -11.37
C ALA A 434 -19.91 -16.17 -12.84
N SER A 435 -19.31 -15.22 -13.54
CA SER A 435 -18.91 -15.35 -14.95
C SER A 435 -17.68 -14.49 -15.22
N PRO A 436 -16.81 -14.83 -16.19
CA PRO A 436 -15.65 -14.01 -16.52
C PRO A 436 -16.07 -12.59 -16.91
N VAL A 437 -15.39 -11.60 -16.35
CA VAL A 437 -15.50 -10.20 -16.79
C VAL A 437 -15.01 -10.10 -18.23
N GLN A 438 -15.70 -9.31 -19.05
CA GLN A 438 -15.36 -9.16 -20.46
C GLN A 438 -14.78 -7.77 -20.74
N TYR A 439 -13.62 -7.73 -21.37
CA TYR A 439 -13.10 -6.53 -22.01
C TYR A 439 -13.59 -6.47 -23.45
N SER A 440 -14.06 -5.31 -23.88
CA SER A 440 -14.55 -5.05 -25.23
C SER A 440 -13.97 -3.75 -25.74
N ALA A 441 -13.54 -3.73 -27.01
CA ALA A 441 -13.04 -2.54 -27.68
C ALA A 441 -13.71 -2.37 -29.05
N GLU A 442 -14.22 -1.16 -29.33
CA GLU A 442 -14.73 -0.78 -30.65
C GLU A 442 -13.71 0.08 -31.41
N PRO A 443 -13.45 -0.20 -32.70
CA PRO A 443 -12.66 0.70 -33.53
C PRO A 443 -13.36 2.06 -33.71
N GLU A 444 -12.57 3.12 -33.84
CA GLU A 444 -13.09 4.44 -34.17
C GLU A 444 -13.87 4.39 -35.50
N GLY A 445 -15.12 4.87 -35.49
CA GLY A 445 -15.98 4.90 -36.69
C GLY A 445 -16.75 3.61 -37.01
N ALA A 446 -16.72 2.59 -36.13
CA ALA A 446 -17.31 1.28 -36.39
C ALA A 446 -18.75 0.97 -35.87
N PRO A 447 -19.61 1.90 -35.38
CA PRO A 447 -20.95 1.52 -34.93
C PRO A 447 -21.87 1.00 -36.06
N LEU A 448 -21.38 0.90 -37.30
CA LEU A 448 -22.12 0.54 -38.50
C LEU A 448 -22.10 -0.95 -38.87
N TYR A 449 -21.33 -1.81 -38.19
CA TYR A 449 -21.33 -3.26 -38.47
C TYR A 449 -22.23 -4.00 -37.47
N GLY A 450 -23.54 -3.90 -37.69
CA GLY A 450 -24.54 -4.46 -36.80
C GLY A 450 -25.05 -5.86 -37.16
N ASN A 451 -25.35 -6.64 -36.13
CA ASN A 451 -25.96 -7.96 -36.19
C ASN A 451 -27.45 -7.84 -36.58
N ALA A 452 -27.95 -8.64 -37.52
CA ALA A 452 -29.30 -8.49 -38.10
C ALA A 452 -30.45 -8.83 -37.12
N SER A 453 -30.15 -9.34 -35.92
CA SER A 453 -31.15 -9.90 -35.01
C SER A 453 -31.69 -8.95 -33.93
N ALA A 454 -31.15 -7.74 -33.74
CA ALA A 454 -31.56 -6.82 -32.68
C ALA A 454 -31.70 -5.34 -33.10
N GLY A 455 -32.10 -5.10 -34.35
CA GLY A 455 -32.31 -3.75 -34.91
C GLY A 455 -31.21 -3.36 -35.91
N LEU A 456 -31.58 -2.48 -36.85
CA LEU A 456 -30.82 -2.13 -38.05
C LEU A 456 -29.39 -1.58 -37.78
N LEU A 457 -29.08 -1.17 -36.55
CA LEU A 457 -27.81 -0.54 -36.14
C LEU A 457 -27.21 -1.15 -34.85
N SER A 458 -27.50 -2.42 -34.53
CA SER A 458 -27.01 -3.05 -33.29
C SER A 458 -25.60 -3.64 -33.45
N ALA A 459 -24.56 -2.99 -32.91
CA ALA A 459 -23.18 -3.49 -32.91
C ALA A 459 -22.94 -4.50 -31.76
N THR A 460 -22.12 -5.53 -32.02
CA THR A 460 -21.60 -6.45 -30.99
C THR A 460 -20.08 -6.47 -31.10
N PRO A 461 -19.36 -5.56 -30.43
CA PRO A 461 -17.92 -5.56 -30.47
C PRO A 461 -17.30 -6.89 -30.03
N PRO A 462 -16.09 -7.19 -30.52
CA PRO A 462 -15.32 -8.32 -30.02
C PRO A 462 -15.06 -8.14 -28.53
N ALA A 463 -15.31 -9.21 -27.76
CA ALA A 463 -15.09 -9.26 -26.34
C ALA A 463 -14.11 -10.38 -25.98
N LEU A 464 -13.23 -10.12 -25.00
CA LEU A 464 -12.25 -11.06 -24.48
C LEU A 464 -12.44 -11.23 -22.97
N PRO A 465 -12.39 -12.47 -22.44
CA PRO A 465 -12.46 -12.67 -21.00
C PRO A 465 -11.20 -12.14 -20.32
N VAL A 466 -11.37 -11.45 -19.20
CA VAL A 466 -10.31 -11.04 -18.28
C VAL A 466 -10.05 -12.18 -17.31
N SER A 467 -8.78 -12.54 -17.09
CA SER A 467 -8.41 -13.69 -16.26
C SER A 467 -8.71 -13.49 -14.76
N GLY A 468 -8.77 -12.24 -14.29
CA GLY A 468 -8.90 -11.89 -12.87
C GLY A 468 -7.66 -12.16 -12.02
N ASP A 469 -6.58 -12.61 -12.65
CA ASP A 469 -5.29 -12.89 -12.03
C ASP A 469 -4.49 -11.57 -11.86
N PRO A 470 -4.00 -11.24 -10.65
CA PRO A 470 -3.15 -10.06 -10.41
C PRO A 470 -1.93 -9.96 -11.33
N ALA A 471 -1.36 -11.08 -11.76
CA ALA A 471 -0.23 -11.12 -12.70
C ALA A 471 -0.60 -10.57 -14.10
N HIS A 472 -1.90 -10.47 -14.40
CA HIS A 472 -2.44 -9.91 -15.63
C HIS A 472 -3.14 -8.56 -15.39
N SER A 473 -2.69 -7.81 -14.38
CA SER A 473 -3.19 -6.45 -14.13
C SER A 473 -2.76 -5.47 -15.23
N PHE A 474 -3.53 -4.40 -15.40
CA PHE A 474 -3.32 -3.37 -16.40
C PHE A 474 -3.60 -1.97 -15.82
N PRO A 475 -2.99 -0.91 -16.38
CA PRO A 475 -3.28 0.45 -15.95
C PRO A 475 -4.75 0.80 -16.22
N LEU A 476 -5.45 1.31 -15.20
CA LEU A 476 -6.78 1.89 -15.31
C LEU A 476 -6.79 3.17 -14.49
N VAL A 477 -7.33 4.25 -15.05
CA VAL A 477 -7.40 5.55 -14.36
C VAL A 477 -8.80 6.14 -14.38
N PRO A 478 -9.19 6.87 -13.32
CA PRO A 478 -10.48 7.55 -13.25
C PRO A 478 -10.45 8.90 -13.99
N TYR A 479 -10.75 8.88 -15.29
CA TYR A 479 -10.63 10.05 -16.16
C TYR A 479 -11.48 11.26 -15.75
N ALA A 480 -12.62 11.06 -15.08
CA ALA A 480 -13.49 12.18 -14.67
C ALA A 480 -12.85 13.12 -13.64
N GLY A 481 -11.85 12.63 -12.89
CA GLY A 481 -11.11 13.42 -11.92
C GLY A 481 -9.85 14.09 -12.48
N ALA A 482 -9.45 13.79 -13.72
CA ALA A 482 -8.18 14.22 -14.27
C ALA A 482 -8.07 15.75 -14.31
N ARG A 483 -6.93 16.28 -13.86
CA ARG A 483 -6.65 17.72 -13.87
C ARG A 483 -5.44 18.02 -14.74
N ALA A 484 -5.55 19.02 -15.61
CA ALA A 484 -4.41 19.53 -16.35
C ALA A 484 -3.46 20.27 -15.41
N THR A 485 -2.24 19.75 -15.25
CA THR A 485 -1.15 20.49 -14.62
C THR A 485 -0.61 21.51 -15.64
N ALA A 486 -0.26 22.72 -15.21
CA ALA A 486 0.31 23.73 -16.10
C ALA A 486 1.54 23.19 -16.85
N GLY A 487 1.54 23.29 -18.19
CA GLY A 487 2.56 22.70 -19.08
C GLY A 487 2.13 21.40 -19.77
N VAL A 488 1.03 20.79 -19.33
CA VAL A 488 0.40 19.61 -19.95
C VAL A 488 -0.81 20.10 -20.75
N THR A 489 -0.78 20.01 -22.09
CA THR A 489 -1.97 20.33 -22.90
C THR A 489 -3.04 19.26 -22.65
N THR A 490 -4.32 19.58 -22.86
CA THR A 490 -5.43 18.62 -22.68
C THR A 490 -5.22 17.32 -23.45
N ALA A 491 -4.51 17.37 -24.59
CA ALA A 491 -4.13 16.21 -25.39
C ALA A 491 -3.13 15.26 -24.69
N LEU A 492 -2.30 15.75 -23.76
CA LEU A 492 -1.37 14.90 -23.00
C LEU A 492 -2.08 14.10 -21.90
N ILE A 493 -3.24 14.54 -21.40
CA ILE A 493 -4.00 13.86 -20.33
C ILE A 493 -4.78 12.68 -20.91
N THR A 494 -5.11 12.75 -22.20
CA THR A 494 -6.01 11.85 -22.89
C THR A 494 -5.32 10.78 -23.75
N GLY A 495 -4.04 10.47 -23.53
CA GLY A 495 -3.28 9.50 -24.34
C GLY A 495 -2.46 8.48 -23.55
N LEU A 496 -2.60 8.45 -22.22
CA LEU A 496 -1.90 7.51 -21.32
C LEU A 496 -2.71 6.24 -21.05
#